data_AF-A0A9E4FU73-F1
#
_entry.id   AF-A0A9E4FU73-F1
#
_cell.length_a   1.000
_cell.length_b   1.000
_cell.length_c   1.000
_cell.angle_alpha   90.00
_cell.angle_beta   90.00
_cell.angle_gamma   90.00
#
_symmetry.space_group_name_H-M   'P 1'
#
loop_
_entity.id
_entity.type
_entity.pdbx_description
1 polymer ?
#
loop_
_entity_poly.entity_id
_entity_poly.type
_entity_poly.pdbx_seq_one_letter_code
_entity_poly.pdbx_strand_id
1 'polypeptide(L)'
;MSAHVTAALIAMGVYGVAALFLRLALRTYPSESAIVLVNAFLVGLGLVWALTRGVNVIGNVGWNVPTLYIVIAGLLISVAIIAFYTALARGPVSVVVPIFAMNFAVAAALGFLVLREPVTAARVAGVALGAVSLYLLTR
;
A
#
# COMPACT_ATOMS: atom_id res chain seq x y z
N MET A 1 -16.33 -1.75 18.40
CA MET A 1 -15.64 -1.77 17.09
C MET A 1 -14.73 -2.99 17.06
N SER A 2 -14.71 -3.80 16.00
CA SER A 2 -13.89 -5.02 15.95
C SER A 2 -12.39 -4.70 15.85
N ALA A 3 -11.54 -5.57 16.39
CA ALA A 3 -10.09 -5.33 16.46
C ALA A 3 -9.44 -5.06 15.08
N HIS A 4 -9.92 -5.74 14.04
CA HIS A 4 -9.43 -5.55 12.67
C HIS A 4 -9.80 -4.18 12.08
N VAL A 5 -10.98 -3.63 12.43
CA VAL A 5 -11.39 -2.30 11.97
C VAL A 5 -10.54 -1.22 12.63
N THR A 6 -10.26 -1.36 13.92
CA THR A 6 -9.36 -0.42 14.63
C THR A 6 -7.95 -0.43 14.04
N ALA A 7 -7.39 -1.61 13.75
CA ALA A 7 -6.07 -1.73 13.12
C ALA A 7 -6.03 -1.08 11.72
N ALA A 8 -7.10 -1.26 10.92
CA ALA A 8 -7.22 -0.65 9.60
C ALA A 8 -7.28 0.89 9.67
N LEU A 9 -8.03 1.44 10.63
CA LEU A 9 -8.11 2.90 10.83
C LEU A 9 -6.78 3.50 11.26
N ILE A 10 -6.05 2.81 12.15
CA ILE A 10 -4.71 3.23 12.55
C ILE A 10 -3.77 3.22 11.33
N ALA A 11 -3.77 2.14 10.56
CA ALA A 11 -2.93 2.03 9.36
C ALA A 11 -3.24 3.13 8.34
N MET A 12 -4.52 3.41 8.08
CA MET A 12 -4.96 4.49 7.20
C MET A 12 -4.43 5.85 7.68
N GLY A 13 -4.61 6.16 8.96
CA GLY A 13 -4.16 7.43 9.54
C GLY A 13 -2.64 7.60 9.48
N VAL A 14 -1.90 6.59 9.92
CA VAL A 14 -0.42 6.61 9.93
C VAL A 14 0.14 6.70 8.51
N TYR A 15 -0.42 5.97 7.54
CA TYR A 15 0.04 6.03 6.15
C TYR A 15 -0.23 7.40 5.52
N GLY A 16 -1.37 8.03 5.83
CA GLY A 16 -1.68 9.39 5.39
C GLY A 16 -0.69 10.42 5.92
N VAL A 17 -0.35 10.35 7.21
CA VAL A 17 0.68 11.21 7.82
C VAL A 17 2.06 10.95 7.20
N ALA A 18 2.43 9.68 7.01
CA ALA A 18 3.69 9.30 6.40
C ALA A 18 3.84 9.85 4.97
N ALA A 19 2.76 9.84 4.17
CA ALA A 19 2.77 10.40 2.81
C ALA A 19 3.08 11.90 2.78
N LEU A 20 2.64 12.66 3.80
CA LEU A 20 2.99 14.08 3.94
C LEU A 20 4.50 14.26 4.18
N PHE A 21 5.07 13.55 5.15
CA PHE A 21 6.52 13.61 5.44
C PHE A 21 7.36 13.16 4.25
N LEU A 22 6.92 12.11 3.56
CA LEU A 22 7.58 11.65 2.34
C LEU A 22 7.59 12.75 1.27
N ARG A 23 6.45 13.40 1.00
CA ARG A 23 6.43 14.54 0.05
C ARG A 23 7.41 15.62 0.47
N LEU A 24 7.44 15.98 1.76
CA LEU A 24 8.34 17.01 2.26
C LEU A 24 9.81 16.65 1.98
N ALA A 25 10.20 15.38 2.20
CA ALA A 25 11.53 14.89 1.87
C ALA A 25 11.84 14.92 0.37
N LEU A 26 10.86 14.56 -0.47
CA LEU A 26 11.00 14.53 -1.94
C LEU A 26 11.14 15.91 -2.59
N ARG A 27 10.96 17.01 -1.85
CA ARG A 27 11.28 18.36 -2.34
C ARG A 27 12.78 18.61 -2.44
N THR A 28 13.56 17.91 -1.63
CA THR A 28 15.00 18.15 -1.47
C THR A 28 15.82 16.95 -1.94
N TYR A 29 15.32 15.74 -1.72
CA TYR A 29 16.00 14.50 -2.07
C TYR A 29 15.38 13.82 -3.30
N PRO A 30 16.20 13.18 -4.16
CA PRO A 30 15.71 12.33 -5.23
C PRO A 30 14.82 11.19 -4.71
N SER A 31 13.84 10.78 -5.52
CA SER A 31 12.91 9.71 -5.15
C SER A 31 13.60 8.37 -4.89
N GLU A 32 14.68 8.09 -5.60
CA GLU A 32 15.49 6.87 -5.48
C GLU A 32 16.04 6.72 -4.06
N SER A 33 16.58 7.81 -3.49
CA SER A 33 17.10 7.84 -2.12
C SER A 33 15.99 7.60 -1.10
N ALA A 34 14.83 8.24 -1.29
CA ALA A 34 13.69 8.09 -0.40
C ALA A 34 13.11 6.66 -0.43
N ILE A 35 13.03 6.03 -1.61
CA ILE A 35 12.57 4.65 -1.76
C ILE A 35 13.46 3.72 -0.95
N VAL A 36 14.79 3.81 -1.12
CA VAL A 36 15.73 2.93 -0.43
C VAL A 36 15.64 3.13 1.08
N LEU A 37 15.68 4.37 1.55
CA LEU A 37 15.73 4.67 2.99
C LEU A 37 14.43 4.25 3.70
N VAL A 38 13.26 4.59 3.16
CA VAL A 38 11.97 4.25 3.79
C VAL A 38 11.75 2.74 3.82
N ASN A 39 12.08 2.02 2.74
CA ASN A 39 11.94 0.57 2.70
C ASN A 39 12.99 -0.14 3.58
N ALA A 40 14.18 0.43 3.76
CA ALA A 40 15.16 -0.08 4.72
C ALA A 40 14.62 0.01 6.17
N PHE A 41 13.94 1.10 6.53
CA PHE A 41 13.25 1.21 7.82
C PHE A 41 12.14 0.16 7.95
N LEU A 42 11.35 -0.07 6.89
CA LEU A 42 10.31 -1.11 6.89
C LEU A 42 10.89 -2.49 7.16
N VAL A 43 11.96 -2.88 6.45
CA VAL A 43 12.62 -4.18 6.63
C VAL A 43 13.24 -4.28 8.02
N GLY A 44 13.95 -3.24 8.47
CA GLY A 44 14.59 -3.22 9.80
C GLY A 44 13.59 -3.35 10.94
N LEU A 45 12.52 -2.55 10.93
CA LEU A 45 11.48 -2.61 11.95
C LEU A 45 10.68 -3.93 11.88
N GLY A 46 10.43 -4.44 10.67
CA GLY A 46 9.81 -5.75 10.46
C GLY A 46 10.65 -6.89 11.04
N LEU A 47 11.97 -6.84 10.88
CA LEU A 47 12.89 -7.81 11.46
C LEU A 47 12.90 -7.72 12.99
N VAL A 48 13.00 -6.50 13.55
CA VAL A 48 12.91 -6.30 15.01
C VAL A 48 11.59 -6.87 15.56
N TRP A 49 10.49 -6.63 14.86
CA TRP A 49 9.15 -7.14 15.21
C TRP A 49 9.04 -8.67 15.12
N ALA A 50 9.77 -9.30 14.20
CA ALA A 50 9.85 -10.75 14.08
C ALA A 50 10.71 -11.36 15.21
N LEU A 51 11.86 -10.73 15.51
CA LEU A 51 12.78 -11.16 16.56
C LEU A 51 12.15 -11.07 17.95
N THR A 52 11.39 -10.01 18.24
CA THR A 52 10.67 -9.88 19.54
C THR A 52 9.61 -10.96 19.75
N ARG A 53 9.18 -11.66 18.70
CA ARG A 53 8.27 -12.81 18.75
C ARG A 53 8.96 -14.16 18.61
N GLY A 54 10.29 -14.20 18.49
CA GLY A 54 11.03 -15.43 18.24
C GLY A 54 10.68 -16.12 16.92
N VAL A 55 10.19 -15.37 15.93
CA VAL A 55 9.83 -15.94 14.62
C VAL A 55 11.08 -16.16 13.78
N ASN A 56 11.32 -17.41 13.36
CA ASN A 56 12.39 -17.73 12.43
C ASN A 56 12.00 -17.36 10.99
N VAL A 57 12.34 -16.14 10.56
CA VAL A 57 11.96 -15.61 9.24
C VAL A 57 12.47 -16.50 8.09
N ILE A 58 13.69 -17.00 8.18
CA ILE A 58 14.31 -17.82 7.12
C ILE A 58 13.78 -19.25 7.17
N GLY A 59 13.68 -19.83 8.37
CA GLY A 59 13.22 -21.21 8.56
C GLY A 59 11.73 -21.43 8.22
N ASN A 60 10.91 -20.37 8.25
CA ASN A 60 9.49 -20.43 7.89
C ASN A 60 9.22 -20.27 6.39
N VAL A 61 10.25 -20.00 5.58
CA VAL A 61 10.10 -19.83 4.13
C VAL A 61 10.63 -21.10 3.44
N GLY A 62 9.70 -21.89 2.90
CA GLY A 62 10.02 -23.07 2.09
C GLY A 62 10.04 -22.77 0.59
N TRP A 63 10.47 -23.74 -0.22
CA TRP A 63 10.36 -23.67 -1.68
C TRP A 63 8.99 -24.18 -2.13
N ASN A 64 7.95 -23.41 -1.87
CA ASN A 64 6.57 -23.79 -2.16
C ASN A 64 5.78 -22.65 -2.86
N VAL A 65 4.57 -22.98 -3.31
CA VAL A 65 3.67 -22.03 -4.00
C VAL A 65 3.37 -20.77 -3.15
N PRO A 66 3.15 -20.85 -1.82
CA PRO A 66 3.06 -19.66 -0.97
C PRO A 66 4.25 -18.70 -1.10
N THR A 67 5.48 -19.22 -1.14
CA THR A 67 6.69 -18.38 -1.33
C THR A 67 6.68 -17.70 -2.69
N LEU A 68 6.19 -18.35 -3.75
CA LEU A 68 6.02 -17.73 -5.06
C LEU A 68 5.05 -16.54 -5.00
N TYR A 69 3.93 -16.66 -4.29
CA TYR A 69 3.00 -15.53 -4.11
C TYR A 69 3.64 -14.36 -3.36
N ILE A 70 4.46 -14.63 -2.34
CA ILE A 70 5.21 -13.59 -1.61
C ILE A 70 6.20 -12.88 -2.55
N VAL A 71 6.94 -13.62 -3.38
CA VAL A 71 7.89 -13.06 -4.34
C VAL A 71 7.17 -12.19 -5.37
N ILE A 72 6.08 -12.69 -5.97
CA ILE A 72 5.28 -11.93 -6.94
C ILE A 72 4.71 -10.67 -6.29
N ALA A 73 4.15 -10.78 -5.08
CA ALA A 73 3.64 -9.63 -4.33
C ALA A 73 4.75 -8.61 -4.06
N GLY A 74 5.94 -9.05 -3.64
CA GLY A 74 7.09 -8.19 -3.41
C GLY A 74 7.54 -7.44 -4.67
N LEU A 75 7.56 -8.10 -5.82
CA LEU A 75 7.87 -7.45 -7.11
C LEU A 75 6.81 -6.42 -7.49
N LEU A 76 5.52 -6.76 -7.40
CA LEU A 76 4.42 -5.85 -7.73
C LEU A 76 4.39 -4.63 -6.80
N ILE A 77 4.58 -4.84 -5.50
CA ILE A 77 4.67 -3.77 -4.50
C ILE A 77 5.88 -2.87 -4.79
N SER A 78 7.01 -3.45 -5.17
CA SER A 78 8.21 -2.67 -5.52
C SER A 78 7.95 -1.75 -6.70
N VAL A 79 7.33 -2.26 -7.78
CA VAL A 79 6.90 -1.45 -8.93
C VAL A 79 5.93 -0.35 -8.51
N ALA A 80 4.94 -0.68 -7.67
CA ALA A 80 3.95 0.27 -7.18
C ALA A 80 4.58 1.39 -6.35
N ILE A 81 5.52 1.07 -5.43
CA ILE A 81 6.20 2.05 -4.57
C ILE A 81 7.10 2.96 -5.41
N ILE A 82 7.86 2.40 -6.36
CA ILE A 82 8.70 3.19 -7.27
C ILE A 82 7.84 4.18 -8.04
N ALA A 83 6.73 3.73 -8.63
CA ALA A 83 5.80 4.58 -9.36
C ALA A 83 5.15 5.63 -8.45
N PHE A 84 4.73 5.26 -7.24
CA PHE A 84 4.10 6.16 -6.28
C PHE A 84 5.07 7.28 -5.83
N TYR A 85 6.31 6.95 -5.47
CA TYR A 85 7.30 7.94 -5.02
C TYR A 85 7.70 8.85 -6.19
N THR A 86 7.84 8.28 -7.39
CA THR A 86 8.08 9.01 -8.65
C THR A 86 6.96 10.03 -8.94
N ALA A 87 5.71 9.61 -8.79
CA ALA A 87 4.54 10.49 -8.95
C ALA A 87 4.48 11.55 -7.85
N LEU A 88 4.74 11.15 -6.60
CA LEU A 88 4.73 12.04 -5.44
C LEU A 88 5.88 13.05 -5.47
N ALA A 89 6.98 12.78 -6.16
CA ALA A 89 8.04 13.75 -6.39
C ALA A 89 7.62 14.81 -7.44
N ARG A 90 6.88 14.40 -8.47
CA ARG A 90 6.50 15.26 -9.61
C ARG A 90 5.16 15.98 -9.46
N GLY A 91 4.24 15.46 -8.64
CA GLY A 91 2.87 15.94 -8.52
C GLY A 91 2.46 16.35 -7.10
N PRO A 92 1.36 17.09 -6.93
CA PRO A 92 0.85 17.49 -5.63
C PRO A 92 0.30 16.31 -4.84
N VAL A 93 0.54 16.29 -3.52
CA VAL A 93 0.07 15.23 -2.60
C VAL A 93 -1.45 15.08 -2.63
N SER A 94 -2.15 16.21 -2.73
CA SER A 94 -3.61 16.28 -2.76
C SER A 94 -4.24 15.58 -3.96
N VAL A 95 -3.46 15.27 -5.00
CA VAL A 95 -3.92 14.52 -6.17
C VAL A 95 -3.34 13.11 -6.16
N VAL A 96 -2.03 12.98 -5.95
CA VAL A 96 -1.32 11.69 -6.04
C VAL A 96 -1.77 10.71 -4.96
N VAL A 97 -1.95 11.17 -3.71
CA VAL A 97 -2.33 10.28 -2.59
C VAL A 97 -3.75 9.74 -2.76
N PRO A 98 -4.78 10.55 -3.10
CA PRO A 98 -6.11 10.01 -3.41
C PRO A 98 -6.11 9.02 -4.58
N ILE A 99 -5.36 9.28 -5.66
CA ILE A 99 -5.24 8.34 -6.79
C ILE A 99 -4.67 7.01 -6.29
N PHE A 100 -3.57 7.06 -5.54
CA PHE A 100 -2.95 5.86 -4.99
C PHE A 100 -3.87 5.13 -4.02
N ALA A 101 -4.62 5.86 -3.19
CA ALA A 101 -5.56 5.29 -2.24
C ALA A 101 -6.69 4.51 -2.93
N MET A 102 -7.05 4.83 -4.17
CA MET A 102 -8.03 4.05 -4.95
C MET A 102 -7.55 2.64 -5.34
N ASN A 103 -6.36 2.21 -4.94
CA ASN A 103 -5.90 0.83 -5.11
C ASN A 103 -6.90 -0.22 -4.55
N PHE A 104 -7.73 0.15 -3.56
CA PHE A 104 -8.78 -0.72 -3.04
C PHE A 104 -9.82 -1.10 -4.10
N ALA A 105 -10.06 -0.23 -5.10
CA ALA A 105 -11.00 -0.51 -6.17
C ALA A 105 -10.48 -1.63 -7.08
N VAL A 106 -9.17 -1.59 -7.39
CA VAL A 106 -8.48 -2.65 -8.14
C VAL A 106 -8.46 -3.94 -7.32
N ALA A 107 -8.15 -3.86 -6.03
CA ALA A 107 -8.16 -5.02 -5.13
C ALA A 107 -9.56 -5.64 -5.01
N ALA A 108 -10.61 -4.83 -4.93
CA ALA A 108 -12.00 -5.30 -4.88
C ALA A 108 -12.41 -5.98 -6.20
N ALA A 109 -12.02 -5.41 -7.35
CA ALA A 109 -12.27 -6.02 -8.65
C ALA A 109 -11.54 -7.36 -8.80
N LEU A 110 -10.28 -7.44 -8.38
CA LEU A 110 -9.51 -8.69 -8.38
C LEU A 110 -10.05 -9.71 -7.37
N GLY A 111 -10.52 -9.27 -6.19
CA GLY A 111 -11.17 -10.13 -5.21
C GLY A 111 -12.45 -10.77 -5.75
N PHE A 112 -13.23 -10.03 -6.53
CA PHE A 112 -14.35 -10.61 -7.25
C PHE A 112 -13.90 -11.63 -8.30
N LEU A 113 -12.95 -11.26 -9.17
CA LEU A 113 -12.55 -12.09 -10.31
C LEU A 113 -11.79 -13.37 -9.89
N VAL A 114 -10.91 -13.25 -8.89
CA VAL A 114 -9.97 -14.31 -8.49
C VAL A 114 -10.47 -15.08 -7.28
N LEU A 115 -11.01 -14.39 -6.25
CA LEU A 115 -11.49 -15.02 -5.01
C LEU A 115 -12.98 -15.39 -5.06
N ARG A 116 -13.70 -15.02 -6.14
CA ARG A 116 -15.15 -15.25 -6.31
C ARG A 116 -15.99 -14.71 -5.15
N GLU A 117 -15.55 -13.60 -4.55
CA GLU A 117 -16.32 -12.97 -3.49
C GLU A 117 -17.70 -12.50 -4.00
N PRO A 118 -18.78 -12.63 -3.20
CA PRO A 118 -20.09 -12.17 -3.61
C PRO A 118 -20.09 -10.66 -3.83
N VAL A 119 -20.47 -10.24 -5.04
CA VAL A 119 -20.62 -8.82 -5.40
C VAL A 119 -21.97 -8.34 -4.91
N THR A 120 -21.94 -7.45 -3.92
CA THR A 120 -23.14 -6.73 -3.50
C THR A 120 -23.24 -5.40 -4.26
N ALA A 121 -24.46 -4.97 -4.56
CA ALA A 121 -24.71 -3.68 -5.20
C ALA A 121 -24.07 -2.50 -4.44
N ALA A 122 -24.01 -2.60 -3.11
CA ALA A 122 -23.35 -1.62 -2.26
C ALA A 122 -21.83 -1.51 -2.51
N ARG A 123 -21.12 -2.62 -2.76
CA ARG A 123 -19.68 -2.60 -3.08
C ARG A 123 -19.43 -1.92 -4.43
N VAL A 124 -20.23 -2.24 -5.44
CA VAL A 124 -20.14 -1.63 -6.77
C VAL A 124 -20.40 -0.12 -6.69
N ALA A 125 -21.46 0.28 -5.98
CA ALA A 125 -21.78 1.68 -5.76
C ALA A 125 -20.66 2.42 -5.01
N GLY A 126 -20.06 1.80 -3.98
CA GLY A 126 -18.93 2.36 -3.24
C GLY A 126 -17.70 2.60 -4.12
N VAL A 127 -17.35 1.63 -4.98
CA VAL A 127 -16.24 1.79 -5.94
C VAL A 127 -16.54 2.90 -6.96
N ALA A 128 -17.77 2.95 -7.50
CA ALA A 128 -18.18 3.98 -8.44
C ALA A 128 -18.12 5.39 -7.83
N LEU A 129 -18.63 5.55 -6.60
CA LEU A 129 -18.54 6.82 -5.86
C LEU A 129 -17.09 7.21 -5.55
N GLY A 130 -16.23 6.23 -5.23
CA GLY A 130 -14.79 6.45 -5.09
C GLY A 130 -14.15 6.98 -6.39
N ALA A 131 -14.51 6.40 -7.54
CA ALA A 131 -14.02 6.84 -8.84
C ALA A 131 -14.47 8.27 -9.20
N VAL A 132 -15.73 8.61 -8.89
CA VAL A 132 -16.25 9.97 -9.05
C VAL A 132 -15.50 10.96 -8.16
N SER A 133 -15.29 10.62 -6.89
CA SER A 133 -14.50 11.43 -5.95
C SER A 133 -13.09 11.68 -6.49
N LEU A 134 -12.44 10.65 -7.03
CA LEU A 134 -11.10 10.80 -7.60
C LEU A 134 -11.07 11.69 -8.83
N TYR A 135 -12.03 11.52 -9.74
CA TYR A 135 -12.15 12.36 -10.93
C TYR A 135 -12.28 13.84 -10.56
N LEU A 136 -13.06 14.16 -9.53
CA LEU A 136 -13.22 15.52 -9.02
C LEU A 136 -11.95 16.08 -8.38
N LEU A 137 -11.19 15.27 -7.64
CA LEU A 137 -9.92 15.68 -7.02
C LEU A 137 -8.80 15.94 -8.03
N THR A 138 -8.92 15.41 -9.24
CA THR A 138 -7.87 15.48 -10.28
C THR A 138 -8.11 16.61 -11.29
N ARG A 139 -9.28 17.27 -11.26
CA ARG A 139 -9.59 18.47 -12.06
C ARG A 139 -9.29 19.75 -11.31
#